data_AF-A0A7X3UI12-F1
#
_entry.id   AF-A0A7X3UI12-F1
#
_cell.length_a   1.000
_cell.length_b   1.000
_cell.length_c   1.000
_cell.angle_alpha   90.00
_cell.angle_beta   90.00
_cell.angle_gamma   90.00
#
_symmetry.space_group_name_H-M   'P 1'
#
loop_
_entity.id
_entity.type
_entity.pdbx_description
1 polymer ?
#
loop_
_entity_poly.entity_id
_entity_poly.type
_entity_poly.pdbx_seq_one_letter_code
_entity_poly.pdbx_strand_id
1 'polypeptide(L)'
;MNEHFINTWVSNVALGRTPRKRAYLAQRIQQGFKGVDTTHPLAQAIISGWNILSPVDCLVISSELELMGSQDFNRLYGDSMEKGLSATQGYHLFLSEALEGKRPGLGRIVLTPVCSSAEVMDTFQTPMVPHQDYTVLEIDTTAFEDGGTLTLDIGVGRGKAAGTFYLFDGDKDLPTENAPEGVPASVWKRQQGDAYVEALGALAIEWFYPTETGKITYPFDRGKLFRLCVTGSVYSVKGSLNAFSVKISVF
;
A
#
# COMPACT_ATOMS: atom_id res chain seq x y z
N MET A 1 -28.73 1.00 8.07
CA MET A 1 -27.84 1.75 7.17
C MET A 1 -27.47 2.99 7.96
N ASN A 2 -26.29 3.00 8.57
CA ASN A 2 -25.95 4.03 9.55
C ASN A 2 -25.57 5.32 8.84
N GLU A 3 -25.99 6.45 9.41
CA GLU A 3 -25.83 7.82 8.88
C GLU A 3 -24.37 8.30 8.77
N HIS A 4 -23.40 7.39 8.94
CA HIS A 4 -22.00 7.74 9.21
C HIS A 4 -21.00 7.19 8.19
N PHE A 5 -21.38 6.24 7.33
CA PHE A 5 -20.45 5.74 6.31
C PHE A 5 -21.13 5.15 5.07
N ILE A 6 -20.47 5.30 3.92
CA ILE A 6 -20.78 4.61 2.69
C ILE A 6 -20.02 3.29 2.68
N ASN A 7 -20.74 2.17 2.59
CA ASN A 7 -20.19 0.88 2.21
C ASN A 7 -20.61 0.57 0.78
N THR A 8 -19.66 0.44 -0.13
CA THR A 8 -19.93 0.25 -1.55
C THR A 8 -18.95 -0.74 -2.18
N TRP A 9 -19.41 -1.40 -3.24
CA TRP A 9 -18.64 -2.33 -4.06
C TRP A 9 -18.44 -1.67 -5.40
N VAL A 10 -17.20 -1.26 -5.71
CA VAL A 10 -16.92 -0.58 -6.97
C VAL A 10 -16.26 -1.53 -7.94
N SER A 11 -16.92 -1.72 -9.09
CA SER A 11 -16.36 -2.55 -10.16
C SER A 11 -15.01 -1.99 -10.59
N ASN A 12 -14.03 -2.89 -10.62
CA ASN A 12 -12.70 -2.69 -11.16
C ASN A 12 -12.65 -2.00 -12.54
N VAL A 13 -13.69 -2.18 -13.36
CA VAL A 13 -13.77 -1.63 -14.72
C VAL A 13 -14.29 -0.20 -14.71
N ALA A 14 -15.21 0.15 -13.80
CA ALA A 14 -15.98 1.40 -13.86
C ALA A 14 -15.11 2.67 -13.73
N LEU A 15 -13.97 2.55 -13.08
CA LEU A 15 -13.04 3.65 -12.79
C LEU A 15 -11.65 3.45 -13.42
N GLY A 16 -11.44 2.41 -14.23
CA GLY A 16 -10.19 2.25 -14.99
C GLY A 16 -8.97 1.90 -14.12
N ARG A 17 -9.13 0.95 -13.20
CA ARG A 17 -8.12 0.56 -12.20
C ARG A 17 -6.75 0.19 -12.78
N THR A 18 -6.70 -0.37 -13.99
CA THR A 18 -5.45 -0.77 -14.66
C THR A 18 -5.33 -0.11 -16.04
N PRO A 19 -4.12 0.02 -16.63
CA PRO A 19 -3.95 0.58 -17.97
C PRO A 19 -4.87 -0.06 -19.03
N ARG A 20 -4.97 -1.40 -19.00
CA ARG A 20 -5.87 -2.16 -19.88
C ARG A 20 -7.34 -1.78 -19.68
N LYS A 21 -7.78 -1.57 -18.44
CA LYS A 21 -9.16 -1.16 -18.12
C LYS A 21 -9.42 0.31 -18.48
N ARG A 22 -8.42 1.20 -18.37
CA ARG A 22 -8.49 2.58 -18.89
C ARG A 22 -8.66 2.61 -20.40
N ALA A 23 -7.86 1.82 -21.12
CA ALA A 23 -7.98 1.70 -22.58
C ALA A 23 -9.37 1.16 -22.98
N TYR A 24 -9.88 0.15 -22.27
CA TYR A 24 -11.23 -0.37 -22.49
C TYR A 24 -12.32 0.69 -22.23
N LEU A 25 -12.22 1.45 -21.13
CA LEU A 25 -13.15 2.54 -20.84
C LEU A 25 -13.09 3.63 -21.91
N ALA A 26 -11.89 4.04 -22.34
CA ALA A 26 -11.71 5.04 -23.38
C ALA A 26 -12.42 4.64 -24.69
N GLN A 27 -12.30 3.36 -25.09
CA GLN A 27 -13.01 2.81 -26.24
C GLN A 27 -14.53 2.85 -26.06
N ARG A 28 -15.03 2.51 -24.87
CA ARG A 28 -16.47 2.56 -24.57
C ARG A 28 -17.03 3.97 -24.56
N ILE A 29 -16.26 4.94 -24.04
CA ILE A 29 -16.64 6.36 -24.02
C ILE A 29 -16.79 6.87 -25.46
N GLN A 30 -15.89 6.48 -26.38
CA GLN A 30 -16.03 6.78 -27.80
C GLN A 30 -17.31 6.19 -28.43
N GLN A 31 -17.84 5.10 -27.87
CA GLN A 31 -19.08 4.46 -28.28
C GLN A 31 -20.33 5.02 -27.57
N GLY A 32 -20.21 6.14 -26.86
CA GLY A 32 -21.33 6.80 -26.17
C GLY A 32 -21.61 6.30 -24.75
N PHE A 33 -20.73 5.47 -24.18
CA PHE A 33 -20.83 5.11 -22.76
C PHE A 33 -20.51 6.33 -21.88
N LYS A 34 -21.41 6.64 -20.93
CA LYS A 34 -21.14 7.63 -19.88
C LYS A 34 -20.24 7.01 -18.82
N GLY A 35 -18.97 7.41 -18.81
CA GLY A 35 -18.01 7.04 -17.77
C GLY A 35 -18.38 7.62 -16.40
N VAL A 36 -17.80 7.06 -15.35
CA VAL A 36 -17.81 7.70 -14.03
C VAL A 36 -16.87 8.89 -14.08
N ASP A 37 -17.31 10.04 -13.56
CA ASP A 37 -16.43 11.18 -13.37
C ASP A 37 -15.41 10.87 -12.27
N THR A 38 -14.20 10.48 -12.70
CA THR A 38 -13.11 10.18 -11.79
C THR A 38 -12.62 11.40 -11.02
N THR A 39 -12.98 12.63 -11.43
CA THR A 39 -12.60 13.86 -10.72
C THR A 39 -13.53 14.19 -9.55
N HIS A 40 -14.69 13.53 -9.47
CA HIS A 40 -15.62 13.72 -8.37
C HIS A 40 -14.98 13.31 -7.02
N PRO A 41 -15.15 14.08 -5.93
CA PRO A 41 -14.52 13.79 -4.64
C PRO A 41 -14.76 12.37 -4.11
N LEU A 42 -16.00 11.86 -4.22
CA LEU A 42 -16.31 10.46 -3.86
C LEU A 42 -15.55 9.44 -4.73
N ALA A 43 -15.37 9.72 -6.02
CA ALA A 43 -14.61 8.84 -6.90
C ALA A 43 -13.11 8.85 -6.53
N GLN A 44 -12.56 10.01 -6.17
CA GLN A 44 -11.19 10.13 -5.66
C GLN A 44 -11.00 9.38 -4.33
N ALA A 45 -11.95 9.48 -3.40
CA ALA A 45 -11.93 8.73 -2.14
C ALA A 45 -11.92 7.21 -2.40
N ILE A 46 -12.77 6.74 -3.31
CA ILE A 46 -12.78 5.33 -3.74
C ILE A 46 -11.45 4.91 -4.37
N ILE A 47 -10.90 5.72 -5.29
CA ILE A 47 -9.63 5.45 -5.99
C ILE A 47 -8.47 5.36 -5.00
N SER A 48 -8.45 6.25 -3.99
CA SER A 48 -7.41 6.27 -2.97
C SER A 48 -7.36 4.99 -2.11
N GLY A 49 -8.49 4.28 -2.00
CA GLY A 49 -8.60 3.04 -1.24
C GLY A 49 -8.29 1.77 -2.03
N TRP A 50 -7.89 1.86 -3.29
CA TRP A 50 -7.71 0.68 -4.13
C TRP A 50 -6.48 -0.17 -3.80
N ASN A 51 -6.70 -1.48 -3.59
CA ASN A 51 -5.65 -2.50 -3.67
C ASN A 51 -5.52 -3.14 -5.07
N ILE A 52 -4.44 -2.91 -5.83
CA ILE A 52 -4.28 -3.19 -7.28
C ILE A 52 -4.72 -4.62 -7.73
N LEU A 53 -4.65 -5.63 -6.86
CA LEU A 53 -4.99 -7.04 -7.17
C LEU A 53 -6.35 -7.50 -6.63
N SER A 54 -7.08 -6.59 -5.99
CA SER A 54 -8.37 -6.87 -5.40
C SER A 54 -9.47 -7.05 -6.46
N PRO A 55 -10.25 -8.14 -6.44
CA PRO A 55 -11.42 -8.26 -7.29
C PRO A 55 -12.51 -7.26 -6.88
N VAL A 56 -12.64 -6.98 -5.57
CA VAL A 56 -13.47 -5.93 -4.99
C VAL A 56 -12.90 -5.48 -3.64
N ASP A 57 -12.87 -4.17 -3.39
CA ASP A 57 -12.51 -3.60 -2.09
C ASP A 57 -13.76 -3.31 -1.26
N CYS A 58 -13.66 -3.60 0.04
CA CYS A 58 -14.56 -3.07 1.06
C CYS A 58 -14.04 -1.71 1.49
N LEU A 59 -14.85 -0.67 1.33
CA LEU A 59 -14.50 0.71 1.67
C LEU A 59 -15.44 1.22 2.77
N VAL A 60 -14.89 1.97 3.72
CA VAL A 60 -15.62 2.76 4.70
C VAL A 60 -15.27 4.22 4.42
N ILE A 61 -16.24 5.00 3.97
CA ILE A 61 -16.05 6.41 3.60
C ILE A 61 -17.01 7.27 4.43
N SER A 62 -16.52 8.33 5.07
CA SER A 62 -17.33 9.25 5.89
C SER A 62 -18.31 10.08 5.04
N SER A 63 -19.20 10.84 5.70
CA SER A 63 -20.08 11.82 5.04
C SER A 63 -19.30 12.95 4.35
N GLU A 64 -18.11 13.26 4.86
CA GLU A 64 -17.18 14.26 4.34
C GLU A 64 -16.29 13.70 3.22
N LEU A 65 -16.55 12.46 2.79
CA LEU A 65 -15.82 11.75 1.73
C LEU A 65 -14.38 11.41 2.12
N GLU A 66 -14.10 11.28 3.41
CA GLU A 66 -12.83 10.77 3.92
C GLU A 66 -12.83 9.24 3.89
N LEU A 67 -11.77 8.63 3.37
CA LEU A 67 -11.59 7.18 3.42
C LEU A 67 -11.18 6.77 4.85
N MET A 68 -12.13 6.21 5.59
CA MET A 68 -11.94 5.74 6.97
C MET A 68 -11.37 4.32 7.03
N GLY A 69 -11.59 3.52 5.98
CA GLY A 69 -10.91 2.25 5.85
C GLY A 69 -11.09 1.56 4.51
N SER A 70 -10.10 0.73 4.17
CA SER A 70 -10.11 -0.07 2.95
C SER A 70 -9.52 -1.44 3.23
N GLN A 71 -10.18 -2.46 2.69
CA GLN A 71 -9.65 -3.82 2.71
C GLN A 71 -10.09 -4.57 1.46
N ASP A 72 -9.18 -5.30 0.83
CA ASP A 72 -9.55 -6.19 -0.26
C ASP A 72 -10.38 -7.37 0.27
N PHE A 73 -11.35 -7.83 -0.53
CA PHE A 73 -12.27 -8.89 -0.13
C PHE A 73 -11.56 -10.21 0.24
N ASN A 74 -10.49 -10.57 -0.47
CA ASN A 74 -9.79 -11.83 -0.23
C ASN A 74 -9.08 -11.82 1.13
N ARG A 75 -8.47 -10.68 1.49
CA ARG A 75 -7.83 -10.44 2.78
C ARG A 75 -8.86 -10.32 3.88
N LEU A 76 -10.01 -9.69 3.64
CA LEU A 76 -11.10 -9.67 4.62
C LEU A 76 -11.53 -11.10 4.96
N TYR A 77 -11.72 -11.94 3.95
CA TYR A 77 -12.08 -13.34 4.14
C TYR A 77 -10.96 -14.15 4.83
N GLY A 78 -9.71 -13.97 4.38
CA GLY A 78 -8.53 -14.61 4.97
C GLY A 78 -8.32 -14.26 6.45
N ASP A 79 -8.31 -12.96 6.79
CA ASP A 79 -8.21 -12.46 8.16
C ASP A 79 -9.30 -13.04 9.06
N SER A 80 -10.53 -13.16 8.53
CA SER A 80 -11.66 -13.73 9.27
C SER A 80 -11.38 -15.19 9.62
N MET A 81 -10.96 -15.99 8.63
CA MET A 81 -10.65 -17.41 8.79
C MET A 81 -9.50 -17.64 9.76
N GLU A 82 -8.41 -16.88 9.66
CA GLU A 82 -7.26 -16.99 10.56
C GLU A 82 -7.62 -16.68 12.02
N LYS A 83 -8.55 -15.75 12.23
CA LYS A 83 -9.06 -15.37 13.56
C LYS A 83 -10.19 -16.29 14.05
N GLY A 84 -10.56 -17.33 13.30
CA GLY A 84 -11.67 -18.23 13.64
C GLY A 84 -13.04 -17.52 13.64
N LEU A 85 -13.16 -16.42 12.91
CA LEU A 85 -14.37 -15.62 12.78
C LEU A 85 -15.19 -16.07 11.56
N SER A 86 -16.51 -16.04 11.69
CA SER A 86 -17.39 -16.09 10.52
C SER A 86 -17.19 -14.86 9.64
N ALA A 87 -17.55 -14.95 8.35
CA ALA A 87 -17.48 -13.82 7.42
C ALA A 87 -18.20 -12.57 7.95
N THR A 88 -19.36 -12.74 8.60
CA THR A 88 -20.11 -11.63 9.20
C THR A 88 -19.36 -11.00 10.38
N GLN A 89 -18.74 -11.81 11.24
CA GLN A 89 -17.96 -11.32 12.38
C GLN A 89 -16.69 -10.59 11.93
N GLY A 90 -15.99 -11.12 10.93
CA GLY A 90 -14.81 -10.46 10.39
C GLY A 90 -15.14 -9.16 9.66
N TYR A 91 -16.25 -9.12 8.91
CA TYR A 91 -16.74 -7.88 8.31
C TYR A 91 -17.15 -6.84 9.37
N HIS A 92 -17.84 -7.24 10.44
CA HIS A 92 -18.17 -6.35 11.55
C HIS A 92 -16.91 -5.81 12.26
N LEU A 93 -15.90 -6.67 12.44
CA LEU A 93 -14.61 -6.28 13.01
C LEU A 93 -13.91 -5.25 12.12
N PHE A 94 -13.84 -5.47 10.80
CA PHE A 94 -13.33 -4.50 9.84
C PHE A 94 -14.03 -3.15 9.95
N LEU A 95 -15.37 -3.13 9.97
CA LEU A 95 -16.14 -1.90 10.11
C LEU A 95 -15.83 -1.17 11.42
N SER A 96 -15.79 -1.91 12.53
CA SER A 96 -15.51 -1.33 13.85
C SER A 96 -14.10 -0.73 13.90
N GLU A 97 -13.11 -1.47 13.39
CA GLU A 97 -11.71 -1.02 13.33
C GLU A 97 -11.55 0.19 12.38
N ALA A 98 -12.24 0.23 11.24
CA ALA A 98 -12.22 1.38 10.33
C ALA A 98 -12.83 2.63 10.98
N LEU A 99 -13.96 2.49 11.67
CA LEU A 99 -14.60 3.61 12.39
C LEU A 99 -13.79 4.10 13.59
N GLU A 100 -12.98 3.23 14.19
CA GLU A 100 -12.02 3.58 15.25
C GLU A 100 -10.69 4.12 14.71
N GLY A 101 -10.54 4.26 13.38
CA GLY A 101 -9.31 4.74 12.73
C GLY A 101 -8.16 3.72 12.78
N LYS A 102 -8.45 2.44 13.07
CA LYS A 102 -7.47 1.35 13.19
C LYS A 102 -7.15 0.65 11.86
N ARG A 103 -8.00 0.79 10.84
CA ARG A 103 -7.74 0.26 9.49
C ARG A 103 -7.87 1.33 8.39
N PRO A 104 -7.04 2.38 8.36
CA PRO A 104 -6.73 3.02 7.10
C PRO A 104 -5.79 2.07 6.34
N GLY A 105 -6.17 1.62 5.14
CA GLY A 105 -5.13 1.47 4.11
C GLY A 105 -4.50 2.85 4.05
N LEU A 106 -3.22 2.95 4.46
CA LEU A 106 -2.58 4.08 5.18
C LEU A 106 -2.69 5.49 4.56
N GLY A 107 -3.46 5.65 3.49
CA GLY A 107 -3.63 6.88 2.77
C GLY A 107 -2.29 7.30 2.18
N ARG A 108 -2.34 8.49 1.61
CA ARG A 108 -1.13 9.22 1.25
C ARG A 108 -0.74 10.06 2.45
N ILE A 109 0.45 9.85 2.98
CA ILE A 109 1.03 10.72 4.00
C ILE A 109 1.57 11.97 3.30
N VAL A 110 0.87 13.09 3.47
CA VAL A 110 1.30 14.37 2.90
C VAL A 110 2.16 15.11 3.91
N LEU A 111 3.43 15.30 3.59
CA LEU A 111 4.36 16.10 4.37
C LEU A 111 4.52 17.48 3.74
N THR A 112 4.60 18.49 4.60
CA THR A 112 4.83 19.88 4.21
C THR A 112 5.92 20.50 5.08
N PRO A 113 6.52 21.64 4.71
CA PRO A 113 7.47 22.32 5.59
C PRO A 113 6.91 22.67 6.98
N VAL A 114 5.59 22.88 7.09
CA VAL A 114 4.90 23.16 8.36
C VAL A 114 4.61 21.88 9.15
N CYS A 115 4.29 20.79 8.45
CA CYS A 115 4.03 19.47 9.02
C CYS A 115 4.99 18.47 8.38
N SER A 116 6.27 18.53 8.79
CA SER A 116 7.35 17.80 8.13
C SER A 116 7.54 16.38 8.67
N SER A 117 6.72 15.94 9.62
CA SER A 117 6.77 14.58 10.16
C SER A 117 5.39 13.98 10.40
N ALA A 118 5.30 12.67 10.26
CA ALA A 118 4.14 11.87 10.62
C ALA A 118 4.60 10.53 11.22
N GLU A 119 3.74 9.90 12.02
CA GLU A 119 3.99 8.56 12.56
C GLU A 119 2.87 7.62 12.13
N VAL A 120 3.26 6.40 11.75
CA VAL A 120 2.38 5.38 11.21
C VAL A 120 2.71 4.04 11.84
N MET A 121 1.70 3.21 12.10
CA MET A 121 1.86 1.83 12.54
C MET A 121 0.96 0.94 11.71
N ASP A 122 1.49 -0.17 11.22
CA ASP A 122 0.74 -1.16 10.43
C ASP A 122 1.39 -2.54 10.54
N THR A 123 0.98 -3.47 9.69
CA THR A 123 1.41 -4.86 9.66
C THR A 123 1.93 -5.22 8.28
N PHE A 124 2.82 -6.19 8.24
CA PHE A 124 3.30 -6.80 7.00
C PHE A 124 3.23 -8.31 7.13
N GLN A 125 3.17 -8.97 5.98
CA GLN A 125 3.09 -10.42 5.88
C GLN A 125 4.25 -10.96 5.06
N THR A 126 4.77 -12.12 5.47
CA THR A 126 5.71 -12.89 4.65
C THR A 126 4.98 -13.39 3.42
N PRO A 127 5.46 -13.07 2.21
CA PRO A 127 4.70 -13.27 1.00
C PRO A 127 4.39 -14.76 0.77
N MET A 128 3.14 -15.05 0.40
CA MET A 128 2.76 -16.38 -0.07
C MET A 128 3.31 -16.60 -1.50
N VAL A 129 3.28 -15.52 -2.28
CA VAL A 129 3.82 -15.40 -3.63
C VAL A 129 4.80 -14.21 -3.67
N PRO A 130 6.04 -14.40 -4.19
CA PRO A 130 7.01 -13.33 -4.33
C PRO A 130 6.44 -12.03 -4.89
N HIS A 131 6.76 -10.90 -4.26
CA HIS A 131 6.40 -9.55 -4.71
C HIS A 131 4.89 -9.24 -4.81
N GLN A 132 3.99 -10.08 -4.26
CA GLN A 132 2.54 -9.82 -4.33
C GLN A 132 1.92 -9.31 -3.01
N ASP A 133 2.68 -9.29 -1.91
CA ASP A 133 2.18 -9.00 -0.56
C ASP A 133 2.94 -7.84 0.10
N TYR A 134 3.06 -6.71 -0.60
CA TYR A 134 3.57 -5.48 0.01
C TYR A 134 2.47 -4.75 0.76
N THR A 135 2.74 -4.38 2.00
CA THR A 135 2.09 -3.23 2.63
C THR A 135 2.74 -1.96 2.07
N VAL A 136 1.96 -1.09 1.46
CA VAL A 136 2.46 0.10 0.75
C VAL A 136 2.00 1.36 1.46
N LEU A 137 2.95 2.23 1.76
CA LEU A 137 2.73 3.56 2.31
C LEU A 137 3.18 4.60 1.28
N GLU A 138 2.24 5.40 0.76
CA GLU A 138 2.57 6.52 -0.11
C GLU A 138 2.96 7.73 0.73
N ILE A 139 4.11 8.34 0.41
CA ILE A 139 4.64 9.52 1.10
C ILE A 139 4.75 10.64 0.06
N ASP A 140 3.96 11.68 0.24
CA ASP A 140 3.94 12.85 -0.62
C ASP A 140 4.77 13.97 0.00
N THR A 141 5.88 14.28 -0.67
CA THR A 141 6.81 15.35 -0.29
C THR A 141 6.76 16.51 -1.29
N THR A 142 5.75 16.59 -2.16
CA THR A 142 5.70 17.58 -3.27
C THR A 142 5.75 19.03 -2.80
N ALA A 143 5.38 19.31 -1.55
CA ALA A 143 5.48 20.64 -0.95
C ALA A 143 6.93 21.09 -0.63
N PHE A 144 7.93 20.20 -0.73
CA PHE A 144 9.35 20.52 -0.53
C PHE A 144 10.01 20.87 -1.87
N GLU A 145 9.72 22.06 -2.39
CA GLU A 145 10.15 22.47 -3.75
C GLU A 145 11.68 22.49 -3.94
N ASP A 146 12.43 22.80 -2.89
CA ASP A 146 13.90 22.84 -2.87
C ASP A 146 14.55 21.49 -2.47
N GLY A 147 13.74 20.43 -2.41
CA GLY A 147 14.20 19.12 -1.98
C GLY A 147 14.31 18.98 -0.46
N GLY A 148 15.07 17.98 -0.03
CA GLY A 148 15.27 17.68 1.37
C GLY A 148 15.80 16.26 1.59
N THR A 149 15.82 15.85 2.85
CA THR A 149 16.19 14.49 3.22
C THR A 149 15.02 13.76 3.85
N LEU A 150 14.49 12.75 3.16
CA LEU A 150 13.48 11.84 3.72
C LEU A 150 14.15 10.89 4.70
N THR A 151 13.63 10.83 5.92
CA THR A 151 14.04 9.91 6.98
C THR A 151 12.87 9.05 7.41
N LEU A 152 13.09 7.75 7.50
CA LEU A 152 12.14 6.76 8.00
C LEU A 152 12.76 6.06 9.21
N ASP A 153 12.38 6.45 10.42
CA ASP A 153 12.74 5.73 11.64
C ASP A 153 11.76 4.56 11.82
N ILE A 154 12.26 3.33 11.70
CA ILE A 154 11.44 2.11 11.61
C ILE A 154 11.63 1.28 12.88
N GLY A 155 10.52 0.75 13.41
CA GLY A 155 10.52 -0.26 14.46
C GLY A 155 9.73 -1.49 14.02
N VAL A 156 10.25 -2.69 14.30
CA VAL A 156 9.57 -3.95 14.01
C VAL A 156 9.03 -4.58 15.28
N GLY A 157 7.79 -5.04 15.22
CA GLY A 157 7.10 -5.67 16.32
C GLY A 157 7.68 -7.03 16.74
N ARG A 158 7.03 -7.65 17.71
CA ARG A 158 7.41 -8.95 18.31
C ARG A 158 6.84 -10.17 17.58
N GLY A 159 6.25 -9.97 16.39
CA GLY A 159 5.69 -11.04 15.57
C GLY A 159 6.76 -11.97 15.00
N LYS A 160 6.34 -12.99 14.26
CA LYS A 160 7.22 -14.06 13.78
C LYS A 160 7.97 -13.72 12.49
N ALA A 161 7.52 -12.71 11.75
CA ALA A 161 8.13 -12.31 10.50
C ALA A 161 9.20 -11.22 10.70
N ALA A 162 10.39 -11.42 10.13
CA ALA A 162 11.33 -10.34 9.88
C ALA A 162 10.82 -9.51 8.68
N GLY A 163 11.05 -8.19 8.66
CA GLY A 163 10.51 -7.29 7.64
C GLY A 163 11.59 -6.74 6.73
N THR A 164 11.34 -6.76 5.42
CA THR A 164 12.15 -6.05 4.42
C THR A 164 11.40 -4.81 3.96
N PHE A 165 12.09 -3.67 4.01
CA PHE A 165 11.57 -2.34 3.77
C PHE A 165 12.24 -1.77 2.53
N TYR A 166 11.45 -1.47 1.50
CA TYR A 166 11.91 -0.92 0.24
C TYR A 166 11.38 0.50 0.08
N LEU A 167 12.26 1.45 -0.20
CA LEU A 167 11.86 2.77 -0.65
C LEU A 167 11.90 2.81 -2.17
N PHE A 168 10.77 3.13 -2.79
CA PHE A 168 10.64 3.31 -4.23
C PHE A 168 10.27 4.75 -4.58
N ASP A 169 10.57 5.11 -5.81
CA ASP A 169 9.96 6.27 -6.45
C ASP A 169 8.45 6.06 -6.61
N GLY A 170 7.64 7.10 -6.40
CA GLY A 170 6.18 7.01 -6.44
C GLY A 170 5.61 6.66 -7.82
N ASP A 171 6.33 6.95 -8.90
CA ASP A 171 5.88 6.62 -10.25
C ASP A 171 6.31 5.21 -10.69
N LYS A 172 7.10 4.52 -9.87
CA LYS A 172 7.60 3.20 -10.18
C LYS A 172 6.50 2.15 -10.05
N ASP A 173 6.34 1.35 -11.11
CA ASP A 173 5.54 0.14 -11.05
C ASP A 173 6.15 -0.84 -10.04
N LEU A 174 5.31 -1.36 -9.14
CA LEU A 174 5.79 -2.27 -8.13
C LEU A 174 6.20 -3.61 -8.76
N PRO A 175 7.28 -4.22 -8.26
CA PRO A 175 7.74 -5.54 -8.67
C PRO A 175 6.59 -6.56 -8.68
N THR A 176 6.56 -7.42 -9.70
CA THR A 176 5.62 -8.57 -9.77
C THR A 176 6.39 -9.88 -9.75
N GLU A 177 5.71 -11.02 -9.76
CA GLU A 177 6.36 -12.34 -9.85
C GLU A 177 7.19 -12.53 -11.13
N ASN A 178 6.87 -11.78 -12.19
CA ASN A 178 7.56 -11.86 -13.47
C ASN A 178 8.80 -10.97 -13.46
N ALA A 179 9.91 -11.52 -13.96
CA ALA A 179 11.13 -10.77 -14.09
C ALA A 179 10.93 -9.59 -15.06
N PRO A 180 11.46 -8.40 -14.74
CA PRO A 180 11.52 -7.30 -15.70
C PRO A 180 12.25 -7.71 -16.98
N GLU A 181 11.95 -7.01 -18.08
CA GLU A 181 12.65 -7.23 -19.34
C GLU A 181 14.16 -7.04 -19.17
N GLY A 182 14.96 -7.93 -19.75
CA GLY A 182 16.42 -7.92 -19.61
C GLY A 182 16.95 -8.51 -18.29
N VAL A 183 16.10 -8.85 -17.33
CA VAL A 183 16.51 -9.47 -16.06
C VAL A 183 16.37 -10.99 -16.15
N PRO A 184 17.44 -11.77 -15.90
CA PRO A 184 17.32 -13.23 -15.88
C PRO A 184 16.33 -13.72 -14.83
N ALA A 185 15.39 -14.59 -15.22
CA ALA A 185 14.38 -15.13 -14.31
C ALA A 185 14.98 -15.85 -13.09
N SER A 186 16.19 -16.39 -13.22
CA SER A 186 16.92 -17.01 -12.11
C SER A 186 17.41 -15.99 -11.06
N VAL A 187 17.75 -14.77 -11.48
CA VAL A 187 18.10 -13.66 -10.57
C VAL A 187 16.83 -13.17 -9.87
N TRP A 188 15.75 -12.94 -10.63
CA TRP A 188 14.49 -12.46 -10.07
C TRP A 188 13.88 -13.41 -9.04
N LYS A 189 13.85 -14.72 -9.34
CA LYS A 189 13.30 -15.75 -8.44
C LYS A 189 14.08 -15.89 -7.13
N ARG A 190 15.37 -15.52 -7.11
CA ARG A 190 16.20 -15.61 -5.91
C ARG A 190 15.85 -14.56 -4.87
N GLN A 191 15.34 -13.40 -5.30
CA GLN A 191 14.97 -12.28 -4.42
C GLN A 191 16.10 -11.86 -3.45
N GLN A 192 17.35 -12.02 -3.89
CA GLN A 192 18.53 -11.72 -3.09
C GLN A 192 19.74 -11.39 -3.97
N GLY A 193 20.67 -10.63 -3.42
CA GLY A 193 21.93 -10.24 -4.05
C GLY A 193 21.83 -8.98 -4.90
N ASP A 194 22.99 -8.41 -5.22
CA ASP A 194 23.11 -7.07 -5.83
C ASP A 194 22.37 -6.94 -7.16
N ALA A 195 22.47 -7.96 -8.02
CA ALA A 195 21.77 -7.96 -9.31
C ALA A 195 20.24 -7.98 -9.16
N TYR A 196 19.71 -8.58 -8.09
CA TYR A 196 18.27 -8.50 -7.79
C TYR A 196 17.91 -7.11 -7.28
N VAL A 197 18.70 -6.54 -6.38
CA VAL A 197 18.51 -5.19 -5.83
C VAL A 197 18.55 -4.13 -6.93
N GLU A 198 19.50 -4.23 -7.85
CA GLU A 198 19.62 -3.36 -9.02
C GLU A 198 18.40 -3.50 -9.93
N ALA A 199 18.01 -4.74 -10.27
CA ALA A 199 16.81 -5.01 -11.06
C ALA A 199 15.52 -4.51 -10.39
N LEU A 200 15.47 -4.55 -9.05
CA LEU A 200 14.37 -4.01 -8.27
C LEU A 200 14.29 -2.49 -8.43
N GLY A 201 15.43 -1.83 -8.59
CA GLY A 201 15.59 -0.38 -8.67
C GLY A 201 14.89 0.35 -7.52
N ALA A 202 15.06 -0.17 -6.30
CA ALA A 202 14.69 0.53 -5.09
C ALA A 202 15.69 1.67 -4.85
N LEU A 203 15.19 2.77 -4.31
CA LEU A 203 16.00 3.91 -3.88
C LEU A 203 16.79 3.60 -2.61
N ALA A 204 16.21 2.78 -1.74
CA ALA A 204 16.86 2.25 -0.54
C ALA A 204 16.18 0.93 -0.12
N ILE A 205 16.93 0.07 0.57
CA ILE A 205 16.43 -1.20 1.09
C ILE A 205 17.03 -1.44 2.47
N GLU A 206 16.20 -1.82 3.42
CA GLU A 206 16.65 -2.25 4.74
C GLU A 206 15.92 -3.51 5.19
N TRP A 207 16.59 -4.30 6.04
CA TRP A 207 16.03 -5.52 6.61
C TRP A 207 16.16 -5.51 8.13
N PHE A 208 15.07 -5.85 8.81
CA PHE A 208 15.00 -5.84 10.26
C PHE A 208 14.37 -7.13 10.79
N TYR A 209 14.99 -7.71 11.80
CA TYR A 209 14.44 -8.81 12.58
C TYR A 209 13.32 -8.32 13.52
N PRO A 210 12.48 -9.22 14.05
CA PRO A 210 11.54 -8.87 15.10
C PRO A 210 12.24 -8.14 16.25
N THR A 211 11.58 -7.10 16.79
CA THR A 211 12.08 -6.21 17.86
C THR A 211 13.21 -5.27 17.50
N GLU A 212 13.74 -5.33 16.29
CA GLU A 212 14.75 -4.38 15.84
C GLU A 212 14.14 -3.03 15.47
N THR A 213 15.00 -2.03 15.52
CA THR A 213 14.72 -0.68 15.05
C THR A 213 15.84 -0.26 14.12
N GLY A 214 15.53 0.57 13.12
CA GLY A 214 16.53 1.07 12.20
C GLY A 214 16.03 2.27 11.41
N LYS A 215 16.74 2.61 10.34
CA LYS A 215 16.53 3.86 9.62
C LYS A 215 16.78 3.70 8.13
N ILE A 216 15.92 4.31 7.33
CA ILE A 216 16.20 4.63 5.92
C ILE A 216 16.37 6.15 5.81
N THR A 217 17.40 6.59 5.10
CA THR A 217 17.63 8.01 4.78
C THR A 217 17.86 8.16 3.29
N TYR A 218 17.11 9.06 2.65
CA TYR A 218 17.20 9.28 1.21
C TYR A 218 17.14 10.78 0.88
N PRO A 219 18.22 11.36 0.32
CA PRO A 219 18.23 12.74 -0.15
C PRO A 219 17.47 12.87 -1.48
N PHE A 220 16.77 13.98 -1.68
CA PHE A 220 16.08 14.29 -2.93
C PHE A 220 16.18 15.78 -3.27
N ASP A 221 16.32 16.09 -4.55
CA ASP A 221 16.55 17.47 -5.02
C ASP A 221 15.26 18.29 -5.17
N ARG A 222 14.11 17.60 -5.27
CA ARG A 222 12.78 18.22 -5.36
C ARG A 222 11.71 17.28 -4.82
N GLY A 223 10.73 17.86 -4.13
CA GLY A 223 9.56 17.17 -3.61
C GLY A 223 8.87 16.29 -4.64
N LYS A 224 8.58 15.06 -4.24
CA LYS A 224 7.94 14.04 -5.09
C LYS A 224 7.17 13.01 -4.26
N LEU A 225 6.53 12.08 -4.95
CA LEU A 225 5.94 10.91 -4.32
C LEU A 225 7.00 9.83 -4.08
N PHE A 226 6.93 9.21 -2.92
CA PHE A 226 7.68 8.00 -2.58
C PHE A 226 6.70 6.90 -2.17
N ARG A 227 7.16 5.65 -2.28
CA ARG A 227 6.45 4.48 -1.75
C ARG A 227 7.38 3.71 -0.83
N LEU A 228 7.00 3.61 0.44
CA LEU A 228 7.60 2.64 1.35
C LEU A 228 6.80 1.34 1.22
N CYS A 229 7.44 0.31 0.68
CA CYS A 229 6.87 -1.02 0.54
C CYS A 229 7.48 -1.95 1.58
N VAL A 230 6.64 -2.58 2.40
CA VAL A 230 7.04 -3.47 3.48
C VAL A 230 6.50 -4.86 3.19
N THR A 231 7.35 -5.87 3.28
CA THR A 231 6.94 -7.26 3.17
C THR A 231 7.75 -8.13 4.12
N GLY A 232 7.26 -9.31 4.46
CA GLY A 232 8.04 -10.23 5.26
C GLY A 232 9.22 -10.81 4.46
N SER A 233 10.31 -11.04 5.15
CA SER A 233 11.55 -11.57 4.58
C SER A 233 11.34 -12.96 3.99
N VAL A 234 12.02 -13.26 2.89
CA VAL A 234 12.06 -14.59 2.26
C VAL A 234 12.56 -15.70 3.19
N TYR A 235 13.23 -15.35 4.29
CA TYR A 235 13.70 -16.29 5.32
C TYR A 235 12.64 -16.59 6.39
N SER A 236 11.53 -15.85 6.42
CA SER A 236 10.43 -16.08 7.36
C SER A 236 9.49 -17.17 6.84
N VAL A 237 8.72 -17.80 7.73
CA VAL A 237 7.69 -18.75 7.33
C VAL A 237 6.62 -18.01 6.54
N LYS A 238 6.30 -18.48 5.32
CA LYS A 238 5.26 -17.91 4.47
C LYS A 238 3.95 -17.67 5.23
N GLY A 239 3.32 -16.53 4.97
CA GLY A 239 2.10 -16.11 5.64
C GLY A 239 2.29 -15.56 7.05
N SER A 240 3.50 -15.63 7.63
CA SER A 240 3.75 -15.06 8.97
C SER A 240 3.55 -13.55 8.98
N LEU A 241 2.87 -13.06 10.01
CA LEU A 241 2.57 -11.65 10.22
C LEU A 241 3.50 -11.03 11.27
N ASN A 242 3.79 -9.74 11.10
CA ASN A 242 4.35 -8.89 12.13
C ASN A 242 3.86 -7.45 11.96
N ALA A 243 3.97 -6.64 13.01
CA ALA A 243 3.70 -5.22 12.98
C ALA A 243 4.99 -4.43 12.72
N PHE A 244 4.85 -3.20 12.23
CA PHE A 244 5.90 -2.20 12.20
C PHE A 244 5.34 -0.83 12.58
N SER A 245 6.19 0.00 13.16
CA SER A 245 5.96 1.44 13.26
C SER A 245 6.99 2.17 12.41
N VAL A 246 6.60 3.31 11.85
CA VAL A 246 7.50 4.20 11.13
C VAL A 246 7.20 5.64 11.48
N LYS A 247 8.23 6.37 11.89
CA LYS A 247 8.20 7.83 11.92
C LYS A 247 8.86 8.34 10.65
N ILE A 248 8.10 9.10 9.89
CA ILE A 248 8.48 9.68 8.61
C ILE A 248 8.80 11.14 8.86
N SER A 249 9.91 11.64 8.34
CA SER A 249 10.29 13.05 8.49
C SER A 249 11.05 13.55 7.26
N VAL A 250 10.87 14.83 6.92
CA VAL A 250 11.69 15.54 5.93
C VAL A 250 12.39 16.70 6.62
N PHE A 251 13.68 16.84 6.35
CA PHE A 251 14.54 17.94 6.81
C PHE A 251 15.17 18.68 5.64
#